data_AF-A0A527VXI1-F1
#
_entry.id   AF-A0A527VXI1-F1
#
_cell.length_a   1.000
_cell.length_b   1.000
_cell.length_c   1.000
_cell.angle_alpha   90.00
_cell.angle_beta   90.00
_cell.angle_gamma   90.00
#
_symmetry.space_group_name_H-M   'P 1'
#
loop_
_entity.id
_entity.type
_entity.pdbx_description
1 polymer ?
#
loop_
_entity_poly.entity_id
_entity_poly.type
_entity_poly.pdbx_seq_one_letter_code
_entity_poly.pdbx_strand_id
1 'polypeptide(L)'
;AHFPAVRDTVLGRCSMCHTEEPVYEGIYHAPKGVLLDTDERIAEHAREIYIQAGRAHAMPPANVTQITDQERALLVAWFEGAGK
;
A
#
# COMPACT_ATOMS: atom_id res chain seq x y z
N ALA A 1 -12.62 11.05 -1.65
CA ALA A 1 -13.10 11.13 -0.25
C ALA A 1 -12.42 10.14 0.72
N HIS A 2 -11.74 9.08 0.26
CA HIS A 2 -11.18 8.04 1.16
C HIS A 2 -9.68 8.14 1.47
N PHE A 3 -8.99 9.12 0.89
CA PHE A 3 -7.53 9.13 0.87
C PHE A 3 -6.87 9.10 2.27
N PRO A 4 -7.33 9.84 3.31
CA PRO A 4 -6.71 9.76 4.63
C PRO A 4 -6.68 8.33 5.22
N ALA A 5 -7.79 7.59 5.11
CA ALA A 5 -7.87 6.22 5.61
C ALA A 5 -7.01 5.25 4.78
N VAL A 6 -6.91 5.49 3.46
CA VAL A 6 -6.00 4.75 2.57
C VAL A 6 -4.55 5.01 2.95
N ARG A 7 -4.17 6.28 3.14
CA ARG A 7 -2.83 6.67 3.57
C ARG A 7 -2.47 5.95 4.87
N ASP A 8 -3.33 6.01 5.87
CA ASP A 8 -3.07 5.36 7.16
C ASP A 8 -2.92 3.83 7.01
N THR A 9 -3.73 3.21 6.15
CA THR A 9 -3.59 1.78 5.79
C THR A 9 -2.23 1.50 5.13
N VAL A 10 -1.85 2.30 4.14
CA VAL A 10 -0.60 2.07 3.37
C VAL A 10 0.63 2.33 4.25
N LEU A 11 0.61 3.37 5.07
CA LEU A 11 1.67 3.62 6.05
C LEU A 11 1.78 2.49 7.06
N GLY A 12 0.65 1.98 7.59
CA GLY A 12 0.66 0.89 8.56
C GLY A 12 1.01 -0.49 7.99
N ARG A 13 0.74 -0.74 6.69
CA ARG A 13 0.83 -2.08 6.08
C ARG A 13 1.93 -2.26 5.04
N CYS A 14 2.43 -1.16 4.45
CA CYS A 14 3.33 -1.20 3.29
C CYS A 14 4.66 -0.48 3.55
N SER A 15 4.64 0.66 4.26
CA SER A 15 5.79 1.56 4.37
C SER A 15 7.03 0.90 4.99
N MET A 16 6.88 -0.07 5.91
CA MET A 16 8.03 -0.77 6.53
C MET A 16 8.98 -1.41 5.51
N CYS A 17 8.46 -1.84 4.36
CA CYS A 17 9.25 -2.40 3.26
C CYS A 17 9.42 -1.40 2.10
N HIS A 18 8.46 -0.50 1.91
CA HIS A 18 8.39 0.44 0.78
C HIS A 18 8.64 1.87 1.26
N THR A 19 9.83 2.13 1.77
CA THR A 19 10.28 3.45 2.23
C THR A 19 11.75 3.64 1.84
N GLU A 20 12.25 4.87 1.89
CA GLU A 20 13.63 5.20 1.54
C GLU A 20 14.65 4.45 2.42
N GLU A 21 14.31 4.25 3.69
CA GLU A 21 15.09 3.48 4.67
C GLU A 21 14.24 2.33 5.25
N PRO A 22 14.13 1.18 4.55
CA PRO A 22 13.30 0.08 5.03
C PRO A 22 13.73 -0.43 6.40
N VAL A 23 12.73 -0.78 7.21
CA VAL A 23 12.92 -1.23 8.60
C VAL A 23 12.47 -2.68 8.83
N TYR A 24 12.03 -3.35 7.77
CA TYR A 24 11.67 -4.76 7.81
C TYR A 24 12.92 -5.64 7.64
N GLU A 25 13.09 -6.63 8.52
CA GLU A 25 14.25 -7.52 8.49
C GLU A 25 14.40 -8.20 7.12
N GLY A 26 15.62 -8.19 6.59
CA GLY A 26 15.95 -8.76 5.28
C GLY A 26 15.57 -7.89 4.07
N ILE A 27 14.98 -6.72 4.29
CA ILE A 27 14.72 -5.73 3.24
C ILE A 27 15.70 -4.57 3.41
N TYR A 28 16.68 -4.49 2.51
CA TYR A 28 17.72 -3.45 2.55
C TYR A 28 17.41 -2.24 1.65
N HIS A 29 16.54 -2.43 0.66
CA HIS A 29 16.06 -1.40 -0.26
C HIS A 29 14.60 -1.67 -0.60
N ALA A 30 13.84 -0.61 -0.87
CA ALA A 30 12.45 -0.73 -1.27
C ALA A 30 12.31 -1.67 -2.48
N PRO A 31 11.48 -2.74 -2.39
CA PRO A 31 11.31 -3.68 -3.49
C PRO A 31 10.91 -2.96 -4.77
N LYS A 32 11.66 -3.20 -5.86
CA LYS A 32 11.49 -2.57 -7.18
C LYS A 32 11.57 -1.04 -7.18
N GLY A 33 12.14 -0.43 -6.12
CA GLY A 33 12.19 1.03 -5.99
C GLY A 33 10.84 1.69 -5.75
N VAL A 34 9.81 0.93 -5.36
CA VAL A 34 8.47 1.46 -5.05
C VAL A 34 8.49 2.02 -3.64
N LEU A 35 8.22 3.31 -3.50
CA LEU A 35 8.18 4.03 -2.22
C LEU A 35 6.72 4.38 -1.89
N LEU A 36 6.30 4.21 -0.64
CA LEU A 36 4.91 4.32 -0.16
C LEU A 36 4.84 5.01 1.22
N ASP A 37 5.77 5.92 1.47
CA ASP A 37 6.03 6.61 2.73
C ASP A 37 5.56 8.08 2.74
N THR A 38 5.11 8.62 1.60
CA THR A 38 4.49 9.95 1.50
C THR A 38 3.17 9.90 0.74
N ASP A 39 2.32 10.90 0.95
CA ASP A 39 1.01 11.01 0.30
C ASP A 39 1.15 11.04 -1.24
N GLU A 40 2.14 11.78 -1.76
CA GLU A 40 2.43 11.87 -3.19
C GLU A 40 2.81 10.51 -3.77
N ARG A 41 3.75 9.81 -3.13
CA ARG A 41 4.23 8.49 -3.57
C ARG A 41 3.12 7.43 -3.51
N ILE A 42 2.26 7.49 -2.51
CA ILE A 42 1.07 6.62 -2.41
C ILE A 42 0.11 6.90 -3.57
N ALA A 43 -0.13 8.16 -3.92
CA ALA A 43 -1.00 8.53 -5.03
C ALA A 43 -0.40 8.14 -6.39
N GLU A 44 0.91 8.33 -6.58
CA GLU A 44 1.63 7.94 -7.80
C GLU A 44 1.53 6.43 -8.07
N HIS A 45 1.51 5.62 -7.00
CA HIS A 45 1.40 4.16 -7.08
C HIS A 45 -0.01 3.61 -6.83
N ALA A 46 -1.06 4.44 -6.98
CA ALA A 46 -2.43 4.05 -6.68
C ALA A 46 -2.88 2.78 -7.43
N ARG A 47 -2.46 2.63 -8.70
CA ARG A 47 -2.81 1.47 -9.52
C ARG A 47 -2.14 0.19 -9.00
N GLU A 48 -0.87 0.27 -8.62
CA GLU A 48 -0.11 -0.86 -8.09
C GLU A 48 -0.67 -1.29 -6.73
N ILE A 49 -0.99 -0.35 -5.85
CA ILE A 49 -1.64 -0.61 -4.56
C ILE A 49 -2.98 -1.31 -4.78
N TYR A 50 -3.79 -0.80 -5.71
CA TYR A 50 -5.08 -1.40 -6.09
C TYR A 50 -4.94 -2.85 -6.56
N ILE A 51 -4.01 -3.13 -7.49
CA ILE A 51 -3.84 -4.48 -8.04
C ILE A 51 -3.24 -5.41 -6.99
N GLN A 52 -2.12 -5.02 -6.38
CA GLN A 52 -1.30 -5.92 -5.57
C GLN A 52 -1.90 -6.16 -4.18
N ALA A 53 -2.33 -5.10 -3.49
CA ALA A 53 -2.88 -5.20 -2.14
C ALA A 53 -4.41 -5.31 -2.17
N GLY A 54 -5.10 -4.55 -3.03
CA GLY A 54 -6.56 -4.54 -3.09
C GLY A 54 -7.18 -5.78 -3.76
N ARG A 55 -6.77 -6.10 -4.99
CA ARG A 55 -7.45 -7.12 -5.84
C ARG A 55 -6.82 -8.50 -5.80
N ALA A 56 -5.50 -8.58 -6.01
CA ALA A 56 -4.80 -9.86 -6.11
C ALA A 56 -4.43 -10.44 -4.75
N HIS A 57 -4.45 -9.62 -3.70
CA HIS A 57 -3.98 -9.96 -2.36
C HIS A 57 -2.52 -10.49 -2.35
N ALA A 58 -1.75 -10.12 -3.37
CA ALA A 58 -0.36 -10.51 -3.54
C ALA A 58 0.55 -9.80 -2.52
N MET A 59 0.14 -8.61 -2.07
CA MET A 59 0.86 -7.82 -1.08
C MET A 59 0.01 -7.60 0.19
N PRO A 60 0.67 -7.56 1.36
CA PRO A 60 2.06 -7.99 1.61
C PRO A 60 2.23 -9.50 1.37
N PRO A 61 3.45 -9.99 1.05
CA PRO A 61 3.72 -11.41 0.86
C PRO A 61 3.30 -12.18 2.12
N ALA A 62 2.61 -13.31 1.95
CA ALA A 62 2.07 -14.12 3.05
C ALA A 62 1.26 -13.33 4.11
N ASN A 63 0.75 -12.14 3.74
CA ASN A 63 0.07 -11.21 4.63
C ASN A 63 0.86 -10.87 5.92
N VAL A 64 2.19 -10.73 5.82
CA VAL A 64 3.07 -10.53 7.00
C VAL A 64 2.73 -9.30 7.86
N THR A 65 2.09 -8.26 7.30
CA THR A 65 1.65 -7.07 8.07
C THR A 65 0.20 -7.15 8.53
N GLN A 66 -0.47 -8.28 8.30
CA GLN A 66 -1.84 -8.56 8.71
C GLN A 66 -2.83 -7.50 8.18
N ILE A 67 -2.70 -7.09 6.92
CA ILE A 67 -3.72 -6.26 6.29
C ILE A 67 -5.03 -7.05 6.23
N THR A 68 -6.11 -6.40 6.64
CA THR A 68 -7.45 -6.95 6.79
C THR A 68 -8.25 -6.84 5.49
N ASP A 69 -9.30 -7.65 5.36
CA ASP A 69 -10.19 -7.58 4.20
C ASP A 69 -10.89 -6.21 4.09
N GLN A 70 -11.16 -5.57 5.23
CA GLN A 70 -11.74 -4.21 5.26
C GLN A 70 -10.77 -3.16 4.71
N GLU A 71 -9.49 -3.23 5.11
CA GLU A 71 -8.44 -2.36 4.56
C GLU A 71 -8.26 -2.60 3.05
N ARG A 72 -8.29 -3.86 2.58
CA ARG A 72 -8.24 -4.16 1.14
C ARG A 72 -9.44 -3.58 0.39
N ALA A 73 -10.65 -3.74 0.92
CA ALA A 73 -11.85 -3.16 0.34
C ALA A 73 -11.79 -1.62 0.27
N LEU A 74 -11.16 -0.98 1.27
CA LEU A 74 -10.91 0.46 1.27
C LEU A 74 -9.98 0.89 0.13
N LEU A 75 -8.86 0.17 -0.09
CA LEU A 75 -7.94 0.45 -1.20
C LEU A 75 -8.64 0.34 -2.56
N VAL A 76 -9.50 -0.67 -2.70
CA VAL A 76 -10.33 -0.89 -3.88
C VAL A 76 -11.29 0.27 -4.12
N ALA A 77 -12.09 0.62 -3.11
CA ALA A 77 -13.10 1.66 -3.21
C ALA A 77 -12.48 3.02 -3.52
N TRP A 78 -11.32 3.31 -2.96
CA TRP A 78 -10.58 4.54 -3.25
C TRP A 78 -10.16 4.62 -4.72
N PHE A 79 -9.53 3.58 -5.27
CA PHE A 79 -9.06 3.61 -6.66
C PHE A 79 -10.24 3.67 -7.65
N GLU A 80 -11.28 2.85 -7.45
CA GLU A 80 -12.45 2.82 -8.34
C GLU A 80 -13.34 4.08 -8.22
N GLY A 81 -13.26 4.77 -7.08
CA GLY A 81 -13.94 6.04 -6.86
C GLY A 81 -13.20 7.27 -7.39
N ALA A 82 -11.91 7.16 -7.74
CA ALA A 82 -11.10 8.30 -8.18
C ALA A 82 -11.46 8.80 -9.61
N GLY A 83 -12.15 7.99 -10.41
CA GLY A 83 -12.64 8.36 -11.74
C GLY A 83 -14.09 8.86 -11.77
N LYS A 84 -14.69 9.11 -10.61
CA LYS A 84 -16.07 9.63 -10.45
C LYS A 84 -16.02 10.99 -9.77
#